data_AF-A0A8T6UZT0-F1
#
_entry.id   AF-A0A8T6UZT0-F1
#
_cell.length_a   1.000
_cell.length_b   1.000
_cell.length_c   1.000
_cell.angle_alpha   90.00
_cell.angle_beta   90.00
_cell.angle_gamma   90.00
#
_symmetry.space_group_name_H-M   'P 1'
#
loop_
_entity.id
_entity.type
_entity.pdbx_description
1 polymer ?
#
loop_
_entity_poly.entity_id
_entity_poly.type
_entity_poly.pdbx_seq_one_letter_code
_entity_poly.pdbx_strand_id
1 'polypeptide(L)'
;MINLYPLKEFRFPVMAECITPDKFKGRNRHEIADLTIWEGNEKRRLGELFKVEIAGKDQGEKEPSIAIHGDVRRVRRIGAGMSCGNIAIGGDAGTHLGEEMKEGKITVHGNVEGWAGSMMKGGTIEIHGNASNYLAAPYRGSSKGMQGGEIIVYGNVGNEVGSSMNKGLIKIYGSAGQFLGLRMHKGTIYVQKN
;
A
#
# COMPACT_ATOMS: atom_id res chain seq x y z
N MET A 1 14.97 0.47 11.83
CA MET A 1 13.66 -0.07 11.40
C MET A 1 12.58 0.50 12.30
N ILE A 2 11.45 0.95 11.74
CA ILE A 2 10.35 1.56 12.52
C ILE A 2 9.21 0.55 12.57
N ASN A 3 8.87 0.07 13.75
CA ASN A 3 7.79 -0.85 14.00
C ASN A 3 6.55 -0.08 14.48
N LEU A 4 5.41 -0.33 13.85
CA LEU A 4 4.11 0.19 14.23
C LEU A 4 3.22 -0.97 14.65
N TYR A 5 2.67 -0.91 15.87
CA TYR A 5 1.69 -1.88 16.36
C TYR A 5 0.36 -1.17 16.58
N PRO A 6 -0.74 -1.57 15.92
CA PRO A 6 -2.05 -1.01 16.20
C PRO A 6 -2.43 -1.31 17.66
N LEU A 7 -2.85 -0.28 18.40
CA LEU A 7 -3.19 -0.40 19.83
C LEU A 7 -4.60 -0.95 20.07
N LYS A 8 -5.47 -0.83 19.07
CA LYS A 8 -6.89 -1.23 19.12
C LYS A 8 -7.34 -1.72 17.76
N GLU A 9 -8.42 -2.50 17.74
CA GLU A 9 -9.17 -2.71 16.51
C GLU A 9 -9.90 -1.43 16.11
N PHE A 10 -9.65 -0.95 14.90
CA PHE A 10 -10.23 0.30 14.43
C PHE A 10 -11.72 0.12 14.13
N ARG A 11 -12.60 0.86 14.81
CA ARG A 11 -14.04 0.85 14.47
C ARG A 11 -14.36 1.76 13.26
N PHE A 12 -13.53 2.77 13.03
CA PHE A 12 -13.69 3.72 11.94
C PHE A 12 -12.50 3.65 10.97
N PRO A 13 -12.67 4.02 9.69
CA PRO A 13 -11.56 4.09 8.75
C PRO A 13 -10.51 5.12 9.21
N VAL A 14 -9.25 4.74 9.13
CA VAL A 14 -8.12 5.61 9.46
C VAL A 14 -7.42 6.02 8.16
N MET A 15 -7.29 7.32 7.91
CA MET A 15 -6.53 7.83 6.76
C MET A 15 -5.08 8.08 7.20
N ALA A 16 -4.17 7.25 6.71
CA ALA A 16 -2.79 7.21 7.17
C ALA A 16 -1.78 7.58 6.07
N GLU A 17 -2.05 8.70 5.38
CA GLU A 17 -1.15 9.25 4.35
C GLU A 17 0.24 9.61 4.91
N CYS A 18 0.33 9.83 6.24
CA CYS A 18 1.59 10.12 6.91
C CYS A 18 2.52 8.90 7.04
N ILE A 19 2.00 7.67 6.89
CA ILE A 19 2.80 6.44 6.97
C ILE A 19 3.52 6.24 5.64
N THR A 20 4.61 6.99 5.50
CA THR A 20 5.55 6.91 4.39
C THR A 20 6.98 7.04 4.91
N PRO A 21 7.93 6.26 4.35
CA PRO A 21 9.35 6.37 4.68
C PRO A 21 9.90 7.79 4.59
N ASP A 22 9.48 8.57 3.60
CA ASP A 22 9.91 9.97 3.42
C ASP A 22 9.54 10.85 4.61
N LYS A 23 8.36 10.67 5.20
CA LYS A 23 7.94 11.42 6.39
C LYS A 23 8.61 10.95 7.67
N PHE A 24 9.03 9.68 7.70
CA PHE A 24 9.63 9.05 8.86
C PHE A 24 11.16 9.22 8.88
N LYS A 25 11.78 9.51 7.74
CA LYS A 25 13.22 9.72 7.61
C LYS A 25 13.67 10.92 8.46
N GLY A 26 14.65 10.68 9.33
CA GLY A 26 15.25 11.71 10.18
C GLY A 26 14.41 12.15 11.38
N ARG A 27 13.25 11.51 11.63
CA ARG A 27 12.38 11.85 12.75
C ARG A 27 12.57 10.96 13.97
N ASN A 28 12.40 11.55 15.14
CA ASN A 28 12.42 10.83 16.40
C ASN A 28 11.07 10.15 16.69
N ARG A 29 11.06 9.20 17.63
CA ARG A 29 9.84 8.47 18.05
C ARG A 29 8.69 9.41 18.40
N HIS A 30 8.97 10.48 19.14
CA HIS A 30 7.97 11.47 19.55
C HIS A 30 7.40 12.24 18.35
N GLU A 31 8.24 12.65 17.41
CA GLU A 31 7.81 13.37 16.21
C GLU A 31 6.98 12.51 15.27
N ILE A 32 7.27 11.20 15.22
CA ILE A 32 6.45 10.22 14.49
C ILE A 32 5.10 10.04 15.20
N ALA A 33 5.11 9.90 16.53
CA ALA A 33 3.90 9.76 17.32
C ALA A 33 2.98 11.01 17.22
N ASP A 34 3.55 12.20 17.06
CA ASP A 34 2.81 13.46 16.91
C ASP A 34 2.27 13.71 15.49
N LEU A 35 2.54 12.83 14.53
CA LEU A 35 1.96 12.94 13.18
C LEU A 35 0.44 12.89 13.25
N THR A 36 -0.20 13.86 12.59
CA THR A 36 -1.66 13.93 12.50
C THR A 36 -2.20 12.89 11.53
N ILE A 37 -3.16 12.11 11.99
CA ILE A 37 -3.95 11.17 11.21
C ILE A 37 -5.43 11.43 11.43
N TRP A 38 -6.25 10.93 10.51
CA TRP A 38 -7.70 11.03 10.63
C TRP A 38 -8.29 9.67 10.96
N GLU A 39 -9.10 9.59 12.02
CA GLU A 39 -9.97 8.46 12.32
C GLU A 39 -11.41 8.92 12.07
N GLY A 40 -12.00 8.49 10.95
CA GLY A 40 -13.30 9.02 10.50
C GLY A 40 -13.27 10.53 10.24
N ASN A 41 -14.02 11.29 11.02
CA ASN A 41 -14.11 12.76 10.94
C ASN A 41 -13.24 13.48 11.99
N GLU A 42 -12.49 12.74 12.81
CA GLU A 42 -11.68 13.33 13.89
C GLU A 42 -10.19 13.27 13.59
N LYS A 43 -9.48 14.34 13.95
CA LYS A 43 -8.01 14.37 13.94
C LYS A 43 -7.48 13.71 15.21
N ARG A 44 -6.55 12.78 15.04
CA ARG A 44 -5.87 12.04 16.11
C ARG A 44 -4.37 12.04 15.86
N ARG A 45 -3.60 11.74 16.90
CA ARG A 45 -2.15 11.55 16.76
C ARG A 45 -1.83 10.10 16.42
N LEU A 46 -0.77 9.88 15.64
CA LEU A 46 -0.34 8.53 15.29
C LEU A 46 -0.06 7.68 16.53
N GLY A 47 0.53 8.27 17.57
CA GLY A 47 0.84 7.60 18.83
C GLY A 47 -0.38 7.15 19.64
N GLU A 48 -1.56 7.72 19.40
CA GLU A 48 -2.82 7.31 20.06
C GLU A 48 -3.40 6.04 19.42
N LEU A 49 -3.11 5.81 18.14
CA LEU A 49 -3.61 4.68 17.37
C LEU A 49 -2.57 3.56 17.22
N PHE A 50 -1.29 3.91 17.17
CA PHE A 50 -0.18 3.00 16.95
C PHE A 50 0.91 3.18 17.98
N LYS A 51 1.36 2.07 18.57
CA LYS A 51 2.60 2.01 19.32
C LYS A 51 3.76 2.08 18.33
N VAL A 52 4.53 3.16 18.42
CA VAL A 52 5.75 3.34 17.61
C VAL A 52 6.96 2.83 18.39
N GLU A 53 7.67 1.87 17.82
CA GLU A 53 8.96 1.38 18.32
C GLU A 53 10.02 1.58 17.24
N ILE A 54 11.16 2.18 17.61
CA ILE A 54 12.29 2.33 16.70
C ILE A 54 13.34 1.33 17.15
N ALA A 55 13.52 0.26 16.38
CA ALA A 55 14.64 -0.66 16.60
C ALA A 55 15.92 0.08 16.20
N GLY A 56 16.81 0.25 17.18
CA GLY A 56 18.10 0.94 17.06
C GLY A 56 18.99 0.34 15.98
N LYS A 57 19.82 1.21 15.39
CA LYS A 57 20.71 0.96 14.26
C LYS A 57 21.56 -0.31 14.43
N ASP A 58 21.54 -1.18 13.43
CA ASP A 58 22.75 -1.89 13.04
C ASP A 58 22.75 -2.25 11.53
N GLN A 59 23.82 -1.76 10.89
CA GLN A 59 24.53 -2.24 9.71
C GLN A 59 23.84 -2.25 8.32
N GLY A 60 24.38 -1.39 7.46
CA GLY A 60 24.22 -1.41 6.01
C GLY A 60 23.17 -0.43 5.54
N GLU A 61 23.56 0.48 4.65
CA GLU A 61 22.69 1.35 3.86
C GLU A 61 21.53 0.56 3.26
N LYS A 62 20.40 0.49 3.96
CA LYS A 62 19.14 0.02 3.40
C LYS A 62 18.05 0.92 3.94
N GLU A 63 17.18 1.27 3.02
CA GLU A 63 16.19 2.34 3.04
C GLU A 63 15.29 2.31 4.29
N PRO A 64 14.52 3.38 4.59
CA PRO A 64 13.68 3.37 5.78
C PRO A 64 12.65 2.23 5.69
N SER A 65 12.85 1.19 6.51
CA SER A 65 11.98 0.03 6.58
C SER A 65 10.95 0.24 7.70
N ILE A 66 9.70 0.47 7.32
CA ILE A 66 8.54 0.52 8.23
C ILE A 66 7.93 -0.88 8.27
N ALA A 67 7.74 -1.44 9.45
CA ALA A 67 7.04 -2.70 9.63
C ALA A 67 5.78 -2.45 10.46
N ILE A 68 4.62 -2.86 9.94
CA ILE A 68 3.33 -2.77 10.60
C ILE A 68 2.95 -4.18 11.05
N HIS A 69 2.91 -4.39 12.36
CA HIS A 69 2.64 -5.68 12.96
C HIS A 69 1.20 -5.74 13.44
N GLY A 70 0.30 -6.24 12.60
CA GLY A 70 -1.13 -6.39 12.93
C GLY A 70 -2.03 -6.20 11.72
N ASP A 71 -3.33 -6.36 11.94
CA ASP A 71 -4.35 -6.11 10.93
C ASP A 71 -4.63 -4.60 10.80
N VAL A 72 -4.48 -4.09 9.58
CA VAL A 72 -4.71 -2.70 9.21
C VAL A 72 -5.70 -2.57 8.04
N ARG A 73 -6.67 -3.49 7.89
CA ARG A 73 -7.78 -3.44 6.90
C ARG A 73 -8.49 -2.10 6.83
N ARG A 74 -8.61 -1.40 7.95
CA ARG A 74 -9.32 -0.12 8.05
C ARG A 74 -8.41 1.10 7.88
N VAL A 75 -7.12 0.88 7.71
CA VAL A 75 -6.13 1.93 7.49
C VAL A 75 -5.92 2.09 6.00
N ARG A 76 -6.24 3.28 5.51
CA ARG A 76 -6.24 3.62 4.09
C ARG A 76 -5.02 4.46 3.73
N ARG A 77 -4.62 4.38 2.45
CA ARG A 77 -3.55 5.22 1.86
C ARG A 77 -2.18 5.05 2.51
N ILE A 78 -1.88 3.84 3.00
CA ILE A 78 -0.54 3.48 3.46
C ILE A 78 0.42 3.52 2.27
N GLY A 79 1.57 4.18 2.43
CA GLY A 79 2.58 4.27 1.36
C GLY A 79 2.18 5.14 0.17
N ALA A 80 1.17 6.00 0.32
CA ALA A 80 0.75 6.91 -0.74
C ALA A 80 1.91 7.86 -1.15
N GLY A 81 2.25 7.87 -2.44
CA GLY A 81 3.28 8.73 -3.02
C GLY A 81 4.74 8.34 -2.75
N MET A 82 5.03 7.10 -2.33
CA MET A 82 6.38 6.69 -1.89
C MET A 82 7.49 6.85 -2.94
N SER A 83 8.69 7.33 -2.54
CA SER A 83 9.93 7.26 -3.35
C SER A 83 11.25 7.13 -2.57
N CYS A 84 11.28 6.25 -1.56
CA CYS A 84 12.44 5.41 -1.16
C CYS A 84 12.14 4.82 0.22
N GLY A 85 12.31 3.51 0.39
CA GLY A 85 11.95 2.81 1.61
C GLY A 85 11.20 1.50 1.36
N ASN A 86 11.06 0.75 2.44
CA ASN A 86 10.34 -0.52 2.44
C ASN A 86 9.20 -0.43 3.46
N ILE A 87 7.99 -0.83 3.09
CA ILE A 87 6.89 -1.04 4.04
C ILE A 87 6.57 -2.53 4.06
N ALA A 88 6.63 -3.15 5.22
CA ALA A 88 6.18 -4.51 5.44
C ALA A 88 4.92 -4.50 6.32
N ILE A 89 3.85 -5.14 5.89
CA ILE A 89 2.60 -5.26 6.64
C ILE A 89 2.39 -6.73 6.95
N GLY A 90 2.46 -7.08 8.24
CA GLY A 90 2.31 -8.45 8.75
C GLY A 90 0.87 -8.96 8.79
N GLY A 91 -0.10 -8.16 8.33
CA GLY A 91 -1.52 -8.50 8.28
C GLY A 91 -2.16 -7.99 7.00
N ASP A 92 -3.47 -7.77 7.08
CA ASP A 92 -4.26 -7.25 5.97
C ASP A 92 -4.18 -5.71 5.90
N ALA A 93 -4.34 -5.15 4.71
CA ALA A 93 -4.23 -3.73 4.45
C ALA A 93 -5.51 -3.14 3.82
N GLY A 94 -5.78 -1.87 4.15
CA GLY A 94 -6.95 -1.18 3.64
C GLY A 94 -6.78 -0.62 2.22
N THR A 95 -7.78 0.17 1.85
CA THR A 95 -7.96 0.70 0.49
C THR A 95 -6.87 1.72 0.13
N HIS A 96 -6.55 1.83 -1.15
CA HIS A 96 -5.57 2.81 -1.70
C HIS A 96 -4.12 2.62 -1.22
N LEU A 97 -3.73 1.39 -0.89
CA LEU A 97 -2.33 1.08 -0.56
C LEU A 97 -1.40 1.42 -1.74
N GLY A 98 -0.32 2.16 -1.51
CA GLY A 98 0.66 2.51 -2.55
C GLY A 98 0.12 3.38 -3.68
N GLU A 99 -0.93 4.17 -3.43
CA GLU A 99 -1.47 5.11 -4.41
C GLU A 99 -0.41 6.12 -4.86
N GLU A 100 -0.29 6.36 -6.16
CA GLU A 100 0.71 7.24 -6.77
C GLU A 100 2.17 6.94 -6.39
N MET A 101 2.47 5.72 -5.94
CA MET A 101 3.82 5.30 -5.59
C MET A 101 4.78 5.45 -6.78
N LYS A 102 5.96 6.02 -6.52
CA LYS A 102 7.00 6.30 -7.51
C LYS A 102 8.19 5.35 -7.38
N GLU A 103 8.68 5.11 -6.17
CA GLU A 103 9.80 4.19 -5.87
C GLU A 103 9.63 3.55 -4.47
N GLY A 104 10.42 2.51 -4.18
CA GLY A 104 10.37 1.73 -2.94
C GLY A 104 9.66 0.39 -3.11
N LYS A 105 9.47 -0.33 -1.99
CA LYS A 105 8.79 -1.63 -1.97
C LYS A 105 7.76 -1.73 -0.85
N ILE A 106 6.56 -2.18 -1.16
CA ILE A 106 5.53 -2.50 -0.17
C ILE A 106 5.25 -4.01 -0.22
N THR A 107 5.39 -4.70 0.90
CA THR A 107 5.07 -6.11 1.05
C THR A 107 3.93 -6.27 2.05
N VAL A 108 2.87 -6.95 1.64
CA VAL A 108 1.71 -7.26 2.48
C VAL A 108 1.61 -8.78 2.60
N HIS A 109 1.65 -9.28 3.83
CA HIS A 109 1.53 -10.71 4.10
C HIS A 109 0.08 -11.20 4.13
N GLY A 110 -0.88 -10.29 4.31
CA GLY A 110 -2.32 -10.57 4.23
C GLY A 110 -2.96 -10.14 2.90
N ASN A 111 -4.26 -9.88 2.96
CA ASN A 111 -5.11 -9.40 1.89
C ASN A 111 -5.09 -7.86 1.81
N VAL A 112 -5.44 -7.32 0.65
CA VAL A 112 -5.54 -5.88 0.43
C VAL A 112 -6.91 -5.53 -0.14
N GLU A 113 -7.50 -4.47 0.40
CA GLU A 113 -8.74 -3.90 -0.10
C GLU A 113 -8.55 -3.17 -1.45
N GLY A 114 -9.62 -2.59 -1.98
CA GLY A 114 -9.62 -2.07 -3.35
C GLY A 114 -8.65 -0.92 -3.60
N TRP A 115 -8.40 -0.62 -4.88
CA TRP A 115 -7.54 0.49 -5.32
C TRP A 115 -6.07 0.44 -4.87
N ALA A 116 -5.57 -0.73 -4.49
CA ALA A 116 -4.14 -0.88 -4.26
C ALA A 116 -3.34 -0.59 -5.54
N GLY A 117 -2.23 0.13 -5.43
CA GLY A 117 -1.42 0.58 -6.57
C GLY A 117 -2.13 1.54 -7.52
N SER A 118 -3.20 2.21 -7.09
CA SER A 118 -3.91 3.19 -7.92
C SER A 118 -2.96 4.26 -8.43
N MET A 119 -2.99 4.53 -9.74
CA MET A 119 -2.13 5.53 -10.40
C MET A 119 -0.62 5.39 -10.12
N MET A 120 -0.15 4.18 -9.81
CA MET A 120 1.26 3.89 -9.53
C MET A 120 2.17 4.27 -10.71
N LYS A 121 3.28 4.95 -10.41
CA LYS A 121 4.28 5.44 -11.38
C LYS A 121 5.53 4.56 -11.40
N GLY A 122 5.86 3.92 -10.28
CA GLY A 122 7.00 3.02 -10.14
C GLY A 122 7.09 2.38 -8.75
N GLY A 123 8.12 1.56 -8.52
CA GLY A 123 8.28 0.75 -7.31
C GLY A 123 7.71 -0.66 -7.44
N THR A 124 7.66 -1.39 -6.32
CA THR A 124 7.13 -2.76 -6.27
C THR A 124 6.12 -2.93 -5.15
N ILE A 125 4.95 -3.48 -5.46
CA ILE A 125 3.95 -3.88 -4.46
C ILE A 125 3.80 -5.41 -4.53
N GLU A 126 4.01 -6.08 -3.40
CA GLU A 126 3.95 -7.53 -3.26
C GLU A 126 2.87 -7.90 -2.25
N ILE A 127 1.87 -8.67 -2.68
CA ILE A 127 0.70 -9.06 -1.88
C ILE A 127 0.66 -10.59 -1.82
N HIS A 128 0.93 -11.15 -0.65
CA HIS A 128 0.90 -12.60 -0.44
C HIS A 128 -0.51 -13.18 -0.29
N GLY A 129 -1.49 -12.36 0.11
CA GLY A 129 -2.91 -12.74 0.12
C GLY A 129 -3.64 -12.38 -1.17
N ASN A 130 -4.92 -12.06 -1.03
CA ASN A 130 -5.79 -11.64 -2.14
C ASN A 130 -5.83 -10.12 -2.26
N ALA A 131 -6.04 -9.60 -3.47
CA ALA A 131 -6.36 -8.20 -3.69
C ALA A 131 -7.82 -8.03 -4.10
N SER A 132 -8.49 -7.01 -3.59
CA SER A 132 -9.87 -6.70 -3.94
C SER A 132 -9.97 -6.03 -5.34
N ASN A 133 -11.11 -5.44 -5.63
CA ASN A 133 -11.41 -4.81 -6.90
C ASN A 133 -10.53 -3.58 -7.19
N TYR A 134 -10.42 -3.20 -8.46
CA TYR A 134 -9.75 -1.97 -8.92
C TYR A 134 -8.25 -1.90 -8.57
N LEU A 135 -7.57 -3.04 -8.42
CA LEU A 135 -6.12 -3.08 -8.31
C LEU A 135 -5.49 -2.37 -9.52
N ALA A 136 -4.57 -1.45 -9.29
CA ALA A 136 -3.88 -0.68 -10.33
C ALA A 136 -4.79 0.18 -11.24
N ALA A 137 -6.03 0.43 -10.82
CA ALA A 137 -7.00 1.22 -11.58
C ALA A 137 -6.74 2.74 -11.45
N PRO A 138 -7.32 3.57 -12.33
CA PRO A 138 -7.32 5.02 -12.18
C PRO A 138 -8.25 5.45 -11.04
N TYR A 139 -8.04 6.69 -10.58
CA TYR A 139 -9.08 7.39 -9.85
C TYR A 139 -10.33 7.58 -10.72
N ARG A 140 -11.52 7.62 -10.10
CA ARG A 140 -12.79 7.74 -10.85
C ARG A 140 -12.82 9.00 -11.70
N GLY A 141 -13.14 8.84 -12.98
CA GLY A 141 -13.15 9.93 -13.97
C GLY A 141 -11.78 10.25 -14.59
N SER A 142 -10.69 9.68 -14.07
CA SER A 142 -9.37 9.78 -14.70
C SER A 142 -9.19 8.71 -15.77
N SER A 143 -8.52 9.07 -16.86
CA SER A 143 -8.04 8.13 -17.89
C SER A 143 -6.63 7.61 -17.61
N LYS A 144 -5.99 8.07 -16.52
CA LYS A 144 -4.61 7.70 -16.16
C LYS A 144 -4.64 6.67 -15.04
N GLY A 145 -4.54 5.38 -15.40
CA GLY A 145 -4.32 4.28 -14.46
C GLY A 145 -2.84 4.14 -14.09
N MET A 146 -2.39 2.92 -13.83
CA MET A 146 -0.98 2.61 -13.57
C MET A 146 -0.07 3.03 -14.76
N GLN A 147 0.95 3.84 -14.46
CA GLN A 147 1.94 4.40 -15.39
C GLN A 147 3.33 3.73 -15.28
N GLY A 148 3.52 2.83 -14.32
CA GLY A 148 4.77 2.07 -14.16
C GLY A 148 4.83 1.34 -12.83
N GLY A 149 5.90 0.57 -12.63
CA GLY A 149 6.09 -0.29 -11.46
C GLY A 149 5.69 -1.74 -11.68
N GLU A 150 5.83 -2.53 -10.63
CA GLU A 150 5.47 -3.95 -10.61
C GLU A 150 4.53 -4.24 -9.43
N ILE A 151 3.42 -4.93 -9.71
CA ILE A 151 2.49 -5.41 -8.70
C ILE A 151 2.43 -6.93 -8.81
N ILE A 152 2.71 -7.63 -7.71
CA ILE A 152 2.71 -9.09 -7.62
C ILE A 152 1.66 -9.49 -6.60
N VAL A 153 0.68 -10.29 -7.01
CA VAL A 153 -0.34 -10.86 -6.14
C VAL A 153 -0.23 -12.38 -6.20
N TYR A 154 0.03 -13.01 -5.05
CA TYR A 154 0.12 -14.46 -4.96
C TYR A 154 -1.24 -15.14 -4.83
N GLY A 155 -2.24 -14.45 -4.28
CA GLY A 155 -3.62 -14.89 -4.23
C GLY A 155 -4.46 -14.45 -5.42
N ASN A 156 -5.76 -14.37 -5.21
CA ASN A 156 -6.75 -13.96 -6.20
C ASN A 156 -6.90 -12.44 -6.26
N VAL A 157 -7.40 -11.94 -7.38
CA VAL A 157 -7.73 -10.53 -7.56
C VAL A 157 -9.20 -10.33 -7.94
N GLY A 158 -9.76 -9.19 -7.53
CA GLY A 158 -11.14 -8.80 -7.85
C GLY A 158 -11.34 -8.33 -9.29
N ASN A 159 -12.39 -7.54 -9.49
CA ASN A 159 -12.79 -7.01 -10.80
C ASN A 159 -11.99 -5.75 -11.19
N GLU A 160 -11.94 -5.47 -12.50
CA GLU A 160 -11.38 -4.25 -13.10
C GLU A 160 -9.90 -3.97 -12.76
N VAL A 161 -9.14 -5.04 -12.57
CA VAL A 161 -7.70 -4.96 -12.31
C VAL A 161 -6.97 -4.43 -13.53
N GLY A 162 -6.03 -3.49 -13.32
CA GLY A 162 -5.26 -2.86 -14.39
C GLY A 162 -6.11 -2.01 -15.33
N SER A 163 -7.27 -1.52 -14.86
CA SER A 163 -8.09 -0.61 -15.66
C SER A 163 -7.29 0.63 -16.05
N SER A 164 -7.43 1.08 -17.30
CA SER A 164 -6.71 2.23 -17.89
C SER A 164 -5.18 2.22 -17.66
N MET A 165 -4.60 1.03 -17.52
CA MET A 165 -3.16 0.84 -17.36
C MET A 165 -2.42 1.28 -18.62
N ASN A 166 -1.38 2.08 -18.45
CA ASN A 166 -0.59 2.64 -19.55
C ASN A 166 0.84 2.10 -19.58
N LYS A 167 1.37 1.61 -18.45
CA LYS A 167 2.68 0.95 -18.35
C LYS A 167 2.79 0.24 -16.99
N GLY A 168 3.70 -0.73 -16.90
CA GLY A 168 3.97 -1.50 -15.69
C GLY A 168 3.74 -2.99 -15.91
N LEU A 169 3.88 -3.76 -14.83
CA LEU A 169 3.67 -5.19 -14.81
C LEU A 169 2.76 -5.58 -13.64
N ILE A 170 1.71 -6.32 -13.91
CA ILE A 170 0.85 -6.94 -12.89
C ILE A 170 0.98 -8.45 -13.05
N LYS A 171 1.45 -9.14 -12.02
CA LYS A 171 1.53 -10.61 -11.95
C LYS A 171 0.55 -11.13 -10.93
N ILE A 172 -0.33 -12.02 -11.35
CA ILE A 172 -1.36 -12.63 -10.51
C ILE A 172 -1.16 -14.14 -10.57
N TYR A 173 -0.80 -14.75 -9.44
CA TYR A 173 -0.62 -16.20 -9.36
C TYR A 173 -1.90 -16.96 -8.99
N GLY A 174 -2.92 -16.26 -8.49
CA GLY A 174 -4.29 -16.77 -8.37
C GLY A 174 -5.14 -16.52 -9.61
N SER A 175 -6.45 -16.40 -9.40
CA SER A 175 -7.45 -16.09 -10.43
C SER A 175 -7.78 -14.60 -10.45
N ALA A 176 -8.24 -14.11 -11.61
CA ALA A 176 -8.69 -12.73 -11.77
C ALA A 176 -10.21 -12.63 -11.97
N GLY A 177 -10.81 -11.56 -11.43
CA GLY A 177 -12.21 -11.24 -11.64
C GLY A 177 -12.52 -10.69 -13.04
N GLN A 178 -13.72 -10.14 -13.19
CA GLN A 178 -14.23 -9.64 -14.46
C GLN A 178 -13.54 -8.33 -14.88
N PHE A 179 -13.54 -8.06 -16.20
CA PHE A 179 -13.04 -6.82 -16.79
C PHE A 179 -11.55 -6.53 -16.50
N LEU A 180 -10.72 -7.57 -16.41
CA LEU A 180 -9.27 -7.46 -16.34
C LEU A 180 -8.74 -6.62 -17.52
N GLY A 181 -7.91 -5.62 -17.24
CA GLY A 181 -7.32 -4.74 -18.24
C GLY A 181 -8.31 -3.83 -18.95
N LEU A 182 -9.46 -3.49 -18.33
CA LEU A 182 -10.45 -2.60 -18.92
C LEU A 182 -9.82 -1.29 -19.39
N ARG A 183 -9.86 -0.99 -20.69
CA ARG A 183 -9.23 0.20 -21.31
C ARG A 183 -7.70 0.27 -21.12
N MET A 184 -7.03 -0.87 -20.94
CA MET A 184 -5.58 -0.92 -20.92
C MET A 184 -4.98 -0.43 -22.25
N HIS A 185 -4.06 0.52 -22.18
CA HIS A 185 -3.36 1.09 -23.32
C HIS A 185 -2.00 0.42 -23.56
N LYS A 186 -1.20 0.24 -22.50
CA LYS A 186 0.06 -0.53 -22.54
C LYS A 186 0.41 -1.10 -21.16
N GLY A 187 1.43 -1.95 -21.12
CA GLY A 187 1.86 -2.68 -19.92
C GLY A 187 1.70 -4.18 -20.11
N THR A 188 1.81 -4.94 -19.03
CA THR A 188 1.64 -6.39 -19.05
C THR A 188 0.86 -6.86 -17.84
N ILE A 189 -0.17 -7.67 -18.06
CA ILE A 189 -0.90 -8.36 -17.00
C ILE A 189 -0.76 -9.85 -17.25
N TYR A 190 -0.20 -10.56 -16.27
CA TYR A 190 -0.04 -12.01 -16.27
C TYR A 190 -0.96 -12.62 -15.21
N VAL A 191 -1.74 -13.63 -15.59
CA VAL A 191 -2.60 -14.40 -14.69
C VAL A 191 -2.26 -15.88 -14.84
N GLN A 192 -1.94 -16.54 -13.73
CA GLN A 192 -1.51 -17.95 -13.76
C GLN A 192 -2.70 -18.92 -13.74
N LYS A 193 -3.75 -18.63 -12.97
CA LYS A 193 -4.88 -19.54 -12.78
C LYS A 193 -6.18 -18.92 -13.29
N ASN A 194 -7.13 -19.78 -13.65
CA ASN A 194 -8.53 -19.41 -13.87
C ASN A 194 -9.38 -20.20 -12.89
#